data_AF-A0A091U7W0-F1
#
_entry.id   AF-A0A091U7W0-F1
#
_cell.length_a   1.000
_cell.length_b   1.000
_cell.length_c   1.000
_cell.angle_alpha   90.00
_cell.angle_beta   90.00
_cell.angle_gamma   90.00
#
_symmetry.space_group_name_H-M   'P 1'
#
loop_
_entity.id
_entity.type
_entity.pdbx_description
1 polymer ?
#
loop_
_entity_poly.entity_id
_entity_poly.type
_entity_poly.pdbx_seq_one_letter_code
_entity_poly.pdbx_strand_id
1 'polypeptide(L)'
;FSGLYKVVADKTPYASIEEITRKVSIGPTRFGHPCFYSPEDIKLANLTIKQGEQITFNSVEEVNGTMAVNCGVVRNNQSHSFTLPLSQEGKFYECEDDQIYTLKEIAEWKIPKCRNRIVKLSNALHTWDSSNPLPENFDGCLILTPVYEVQAVMKFRKDIVHILSDLDVEVKDITDCYDINSFLQPLSLEDVFERTSKEFPMVAEIMEGPSGSQKPYNLLHTVHKKYQATRVLASEIRSDSPKRHFLIPMSYKGKFKRRPREFPTAYDLEIARSEKEQLHVVATKAFDSPHKELFSVLVGDQFLVQQCQTSEVLYEGSKKVIDVLACEQILSDTYKKVLLPMYMEGGFVEVIHDKKQYQLSEICKEFRLPFNVKVSVRDLSVEEDVLAAVPGLQFEEEITDSYLLISSASSPVESWEIPVYRLNMSVHLLSKDVQAIVPPVTKTTVEEITEEQYYMVRRYENKNLHPPPRPPKKPT
;
A
#
# COMPACT_ATOMS: atom_id res chain seq x y z
N PHE A 1 7.10 15.23 -10.10
CA PHE A 1 5.85 15.53 -9.39
C PHE A 1 5.65 14.47 -8.33
N SER A 2 5.82 14.83 -7.06
CA SER A 2 5.48 13.99 -5.90
C SER A 2 3.97 14.05 -5.64
N GLY A 3 3.47 13.12 -4.83
CA GLY A 3 2.06 13.12 -4.40
C GLY A 3 1.23 11.94 -4.89
N LEU A 4 -0.02 11.94 -4.43
CA LEU A 4 -0.96 10.85 -4.53
C LEU A 4 -2.21 11.27 -5.28
N TYR A 5 -2.62 10.44 -6.22
CA TYR A 5 -3.61 10.79 -7.24
C TYR A 5 -4.67 9.70 -7.34
N LYS A 6 -5.91 10.11 -7.57
CA LYS A 6 -7.01 9.24 -8.00
C LYS A 6 -7.11 9.29 -9.51
N VAL A 7 -7.31 8.13 -10.12
CA VAL A 7 -7.59 8.04 -11.56
C VAL A 7 -9.02 8.52 -11.79
N VAL A 8 -9.23 9.35 -12.81
CA VAL A 8 -10.57 9.68 -13.30
C VAL A 8 -10.90 8.73 -14.44
N ALA A 9 -12.06 8.07 -14.35
CA ALA A 9 -12.52 7.15 -15.37
C ALA A 9 -12.62 7.83 -16.74
N ASP A 10 -12.14 7.16 -17.79
CA ASP A 10 -12.27 7.67 -19.15
C ASP A 10 -13.73 7.58 -19.61
N LYS A 11 -14.28 8.72 -20.00
CA LYS A 11 -15.65 8.81 -20.52
C LYS A 11 -15.77 8.32 -21.96
N THR A 12 -14.66 8.10 -22.64
CA THR A 12 -14.62 7.57 -24.01
C THR A 12 -14.81 6.06 -23.99
N PRO A 13 -15.90 5.51 -24.58
CA PRO A 13 -16.10 4.08 -24.58
C PRO A 13 -15.06 3.35 -25.43
N TYR A 14 -14.83 2.09 -25.10
CA TYR A 14 -14.19 1.12 -25.99
C TYR A 14 -15.29 0.44 -26.82
N ALA A 15 -15.02 0.18 -28.09
CA ALA A 15 -15.98 -0.37 -29.07
C ALA A 15 -16.03 -1.91 -29.08
N SER A 16 -15.03 -2.56 -28.49
CA SER A 16 -14.97 -4.02 -28.41
C SER A 16 -14.05 -4.48 -27.29
N ILE A 17 -14.19 -5.76 -26.92
CA ILE A 17 -13.26 -6.43 -25.99
C ILE A 17 -11.84 -6.46 -26.56
N GLU A 18 -11.69 -6.63 -27.88
CA GLU A 18 -10.40 -6.54 -28.55
C GLU A 18 -9.72 -5.17 -28.41
N GLU A 19 -10.49 -4.07 -28.47
CA GLU A 19 -9.91 -2.74 -28.24
C GLU A 19 -9.38 -2.60 -26.81
N ILE A 20 -10.12 -3.13 -25.83
CA ILE A 20 -9.71 -3.12 -24.42
C ILE A 20 -8.42 -3.92 -24.24
N THR A 21 -8.36 -5.17 -24.72
CA THR A 21 -7.18 -6.03 -24.53
C THR A 21 -5.92 -5.47 -25.21
N ARG A 22 -6.08 -4.69 -26.29
CA ARG A 22 -4.96 -4.01 -26.96
C ARG A 22 -4.48 -2.78 -26.19
N LYS A 23 -5.39 -2.03 -25.56
CA LYS A 23 -5.10 -0.71 -24.96
C LYS A 23 -4.89 -0.74 -23.46
N VAL A 24 -5.45 -1.71 -22.75
CA VAL A 24 -5.47 -1.79 -21.29
C VAL A 24 -4.74 -3.05 -20.84
N SER A 25 -3.87 -2.92 -19.84
CA SER A 25 -3.17 -4.05 -19.24
C SER A 25 -4.14 -4.94 -18.46
N ILE A 26 -4.29 -6.19 -18.87
CA ILE A 26 -5.10 -7.22 -18.20
C ILE A 26 -4.16 -8.35 -17.78
N GLY A 27 -4.15 -8.68 -16.49
CA GLY A 27 -3.34 -9.77 -15.96
C GLY A 27 -3.26 -9.77 -14.44
N PRO A 28 -2.47 -10.69 -13.85
CA PRO A 28 -2.22 -10.73 -12.42
C PRO A 28 -1.31 -9.54 -12.04
N THR A 29 -1.90 -8.36 -11.88
CA THR A 29 -1.17 -7.17 -11.46
C THR A 29 -1.38 -6.92 -9.98
N ARG A 30 -0.37 -6.37 -9.30
CA ARG A 30 -0.50 -5.87 -7.92
C ARG A 30 -1.50 -4.70 -7.78
N PHE A 31 -1.99 -4.15 -8.90
CA PHE A 31 -2.83 -2.94 -8.95
C PHE A 31 -4.32 -3.23 -9.15
N GLY A 32 -4.71 -4.50 -9.01
CA GLY A 32 -6.06 -4.98 -9.24
C GLY A 32 -6.37 -5.19 -10.72
N HIS A 33 -7.62 -5.55 -10.98
CA HIS A 33 -8.12 -5.86 -12.30
C HIS A 33 -8.90 -4.67 -12.88
N PRO A 34 -8.74 -4.34 -14.17
CA PRO A 34 -9.53 -3.28 -14.77
C PRO A 34 -11.00 -3.65 -14.78
N CYS A 35 -11.85 -2.67 -14.50
CA CYS A 35 -13.29 -2.84 -14.33
C CYS A 35 -14.02 -1.99 -15.36
N PHE A 36 -15.00 -2.60 -16.04
CA PHE A 36 -15.79 -1.95 -17.07
C PHE A 36 -17.28 -2.22 -16.87
N TYR A 37 -18.13 -1.38 -17.45
CA TYR A 37 -19.55 -1.64 -17.56
C TYR A 37 -20.06 -1.36 -18.98
N SER A 38 -21.15 -2.02 -19.34
CA SER A 38 -21.87 -1.81 -20.61
C SER A 38 -23.19 -1.08 -20.35
N PRO A 39 -23.62 -0.13 -21.20
CA PRO A 39 -24.95 0.48 -21.12
C PRO A 39 -26.06 -0.47 -21.64
N GLU A 40 -25.69 -1.59 -22.24
CA GLU A 40 -26.60 -2.61 -22.78
C GLU A 40 -26.40 -3.95 -22.08
N ASP A 41 -27.47 -4.74 -21.99
CA ASP A 41 -27.41 -6.09 -21.43
C ASP A 41 -26.55 -7.02 -22.30
N ILE A 42 -25.60 -7.72 -21.68
CA ILE A 42 -24.77 -8.73 -22.36
C ILE A 42 -25.35 -10.10 -22.07
N LYS A 43 -25.88 -10.75 -23.12
CA LYS A 43 -26.47 -12.09 -23.02
C LYS A 43 -25.41 -13.15 -23.28
N LEU A 44 -25.08 -13.93 -22.26
CA LEU A 44 -24.23 -15.12 -22.35
C LEU A 44 -25.09 -16.38 -22.20
N ALA A 45 -24.55 -17.54 -22.57
CA ALA A 45 -25.30 -18.80 -22.59
C ALA A 45 -25.98 -19.13 -21.25
N ASN A 46 -25.30 -18.86 -20.13
CA ASN A 46 -25.76 -19.22 -18.78
C ASN A 46 -25.96 -18.01 -17.85
N LEU A 47 -25.71 -16.79 -18.35
CA LEU A 47 -25.66 -15.58 -17.53
C LEU A 47 -25.99 -14.35 -18.38
N THR A 48 -26.90 -13.51 -17.90
CA THR A 48 -27.10 -12.17 -18.48
C THR A 48 -26.46 -11.15 -17.57
N ILE A 49 -25.53 -10.36 -18.09
CA ILE A 49 -24.97 -9.18 -17.41
C ILE A 49 -25.89 -8.02 -17.70
N LYS A 50 -26.44 -7.39 -16.66
CA LYS A 50 -27.36 -6.27 -16.80
C LYS A 50 -26.60 -4.98 -17.13
N GLN A 51 -27.26 -4.06 -17.82
CA GLN A 51 -26.75 -2.72 -18.04
C GLN A 51 -26.24 -2.09 -16.74
N GLY A 52 -25.05 -1.49 -16.79
CA GLY A 52 -24.41 -0.82 -15.66
C GLY A 52 -23.78 -1.74 -14.61
N GLU A 53 -23.86 -3.07 -14.75
CA GLU A 53 -23.12 -3.98 -13.85
C GLU A 53 -21.61 -3.87 -14.10
N GLN A 54 -20.84 -3.85 -13.00
CA GLN A 54 -19.39 -3.81 -13.02
C GLN A 54 -18.82 -5.19 -13.36
N ILE A 55 -18.09 -5.26 -14.46
CA ILE A 55 -17.39 -6.44 -14.98
C ILE A 55 -15.90 -6.29 -14.71
N THR A 56 -15.34 -7.22 -13.94
CA THR A 56 -13.91 -7.28 -13.65
C THR A 56 -13.21 -8.16 -14.69
N PHE A 57 -12.14 -7.67 -15.32
CA PHE A 57 -11.39 -8.39 -16.35
C PHE A 57 -10.13 -9.02 -15.72
N ASN A 58 -10.12 -10.34 -15.56
CA ASN A 58 -9.11 -11.06 -14.78
C ASN A 58 -7.85 -11.40 -15.59
N SER A 59 -8.04 -12.06 -16.73
CA SER A 59 -6.98 -12.63 -17.58
C SER A 59 -7.44 -12.77 -19.02
N VAL A 60 -6.49 -12.77 -19.96
CA VAL A 60 -6.74 -13.12 -21.37
C VAL A 60 -6.28 -14.56 -21.57
N GLU A 61 -7.18 -15.41 -22.06
CA GLU A 61 -6.98 -16.87 -22.14
C GLU A 61 -7.41 -17.39 -23.51
N GLU A 62 -6.81 -18.49 -23.96
CA GLU A 62 -7.27 -19.20 -25.15
C GLU A 62 -8.31 -20.25 -24.74
N VAL A 63 -9.53 -20.13 -25.26
CA VAL A 63 -10.64 -21.04 -24.98
C VAL A 63 -11.13 -21.62 -26.30
N ASN A 64 -10.99 -22.94 -26.46
CA ASN A 64 -11.40 -23.67 -27.68
C ASN A 64 -10.80 -23.08 -28.98
N GLY A 65 -9.53 -22.67 -28.97
CA GLY A 65 -8.85 -22.08 -30.13
C GLY A 65 -9.21 -20.62 -30.42
N THR A 66 -10.01 -19.98 -29.57
CA THR A 66 -10.38 -18.57 -29.68
C THR A 66 -9.91 -17.81 -28.45
N MET A 67 -9.28 -16.66 -28.66
CA MET A 67 -8.89 -15.78 -27.55
C MET A 67 -10.15 -15.19 -26.90
N ALA A 68 -10.21 -15.26 -25.57
CA ALA A 68 -11.28 -14.71 -24.75
C ALA A 68 -10.71 -14.07 -23.48
N VAL A 69 -11.51 -13.24 -22.83
CA VAL A 69 -11.18 -12.63 -21.54
C VAL A 69 -11.99 -13.32 -20.45
N ASN A 70 -11.30 -13.83 -19.43
CA ASN A 70 -11.89 -14.30 -18.20
C ASN A 70 -12.37 -13.11 -17.38
N CYS A 71 -13.68 -13.04 -17.15
CA CYS A 71 -14.35 -11.95 -16.49
C CYS A 71 -15.07 -12.42 -15.22
N GLY A 72 -15.29 -11.51 -14.28
CA GLY A 72 -16.08 -11.74 -13.07
C GLY A 72 -17.10 -10.64 -12.82
N VAL A 73 -18.25 -11.00 -12.26
CA VAL A 73 -19.20 -10.06 -11.65
C VAL A 73 -19.53 -10.51 -10.23
N VAL A 74 -19.69 -9.55 -9.31
CA VAL A 74 -20.10 -9.84 -7.93
C VAL A 74 -21.57 -9.51 -7.75
N ARG A 75 -22.36 -10.49 -7.32
CA ARG A 75 -23.79 -10.34 -7.00
C ARG A 75 -24.07 -10.94 -5.63
N ASN A 76 -24.74 -10.21 -4.75
CA ASN A 76 -25.09 -10.69 -3.40
C ASN A 76 -23.89 -11.31 -2.64
N ASN A 77 -22.71 -10.69 -2.74
CA ASN A 77 -21.46 -11.17 -2.15
C ASN A 77 -20.96 -12.53 -2.70
N GLN A 78 -21.47 -12.97 -3.86
CA GLN A 78 -21.00 -14.14 -4.60
C GLN A 78 -20.36 -13.72 -5.92
N SER A 79 -19.21 -14.32 -6.24
CA SER A 79 -18.50 -14.05 -7.50
C SER A 79 -18.94 -15.04 -8.58
N HIS A 80 -19.33 -14.52 -9.74
CA HIS A 80 -19.70 -15.29 -10.91
C HIS A 80 -18.68 -15.05 -12.03
N SER A 81 -17.97 -16.09 -12.44
CA SER A 81 -16.99 -16.01 -13.53
C SER A 81 -17.59 -16.45 -14.87
N PHE A 82 -17.16 -15.80 -15.94
CA PHE A 82 -17.57 -16.08 -17.32
C PHE A 82 -16.50 -15.60 -18.31
N THR A 83 -16.66 -15.93 -19.58
CA THR A 83 -15.69 -15.55 -20.64
C THR A 83 -16.36 -14.67 -21.68
N LEU A 84 -15.68 -13.59 -22.09
CA LEU A 84 -16.07 -12.75 -23.21
C LEU A 84 -15.10 -12.95 -24.39
N PRO A 85 -15.56 -13.32 -25.59
CA PRO A 85 -14.69 -13.45 -26.75
C PRO A 85 -14.16 -12.07 -27.17
N LEU A 86 -12.95 -12.01 -27.73
CA LEU A 86 -12.38 -10.74 -28.22
C LEU A 86 -13.24 -10.09 -29.31
N SER A 87 -13.96 -10.89 -30.10
CA SER A 87 -14.90 -10.44 -31.13
C SER A 87 -16.18 -9.82 -30.57
N GLN A 88 -16.38 -9.79 -29.25
CA GLN A 88 -17.54 -9.14 -28.65
C GLN A 88 -17.45 -7.62 -28.85
N GLU A 89 -18.34 -7.10 -29.69
CA GLU A 89 -18.55 -5.68 -29.89
C GLU A 89 -19.56 -5.12 -28.87
N GLY A 90 -19.46 -3.81 -28.62
CA GLY A 90 -20.32 -3.11 -27.68
C GLY A 90 -19.66 -1.85 -27.15
N LYS A 91 -20.41 -1.03 -26.42
CA LYS A 91 -19.84 0.15 -25.74
C LYS A 91 -19.44 -0.24 -24.32
N PHE A 92 -18.16 -0.19 -24.02
CA PHE A 92 -17.64 -0.48 -22.68
C PHE A 92 -17.03 0.77 -22.08
N TYR A 93 -17.47 1.14 -20.88
CA TYR A 93 -16.97 2.29 -20.14
C TYR A 93 -16.16 1.83 -18.96
N GLU A 94 -15.07 2.55 -18.66
CA GLU A 94 -14.25 2.29 -17.48
C GLU A 94 -15.04 2.64 -16.21
N CYS A 95 -14.98 1.78 -15.19
CA CYS A 95 -15.57 2.06 -13.89
C CYS A 95 -14.71 3.07 -13.11
N GLU A 96 -15.33 3.83 -12.21
CA GLU A 96 -14.60 4.69 -11.27
C GLU A 96 -13.69 3.86 -10.35
N ASP A 97 -12.49 4.38 -10.11
CA ASP A 97 -11.47 3.73 -9.29
C ASP A 97 -11.23 4.55 -8.02
N ASP A 98 -11.75 4.06 -6.90
CA ASP A 98 -11.60 4.70 -5.59
C ASP A 98 -10.21 4.51 -4.97
N GLN A 99 -9.28 3.86 -5.66
CA GLN A 99 -7.91 3.73 -5.18
C GLN A 99 -7.09 4.99 -5.43
N ILE A 100 -6.02 5.12 -4.66
CA ILE A 100 -5.07 6.21 -4.74
C ILE A 100 -3.75 5.63 -5.26
N TYR A 101 -3.12 6.33 -6.21
CA TYR A 101 -1.95 5.91 -6.97
C TYR A 101 -0.85 6.98 -6.92
N THR A 102 0.40 6.56 -7.00
CA THR A 102 1.50 7.48 -7.37
C THR A 102 1.49 7.68 -8.88
N LEU A 103 2.10 8.76 -9.38
CA LEU A 103 2.23 8.97 -10.83
C LEU A 103 3.02 7.86 -11.53
N LYS A 104 4.01 7.27 -10.85
CA LYS A 104 4.78 6.14 -11.39
C LYS A 104 3.86 4.96 -11.70
N GLU A 105 3.03 4.59 -10.73
CA GLU A 105 2.09 3.47 -10.89
C GLU A 105 1.04 3.75 -11.96
N ILE A 106 0.58 5.00 -12.03
CA ILE A 106 -0.34 5.41 -13.09
C ILE A 106 0.32 5.25 -14.46
N ALA A 107 1.54 5.77 -14.61
CA ALA A 107 2.28 5.70 -15.87
C ALA A 107 2.56 4.25 -16.32
N GLU A 108 2.88 3.35 -15.38
CA GLU A 108 3.17 1.95 -15.68
C GLU A 108 1.90 1.14 -16.02
N TRP A 109 0.77 1.37 -15.34
CA TRP A 109 -0.37 0.42 -15.38
C TRP A 109 -1.75 1.03 -15.63
N LYS A 110 -1.95 2.34 -15.45
CA LYS A 110 -3.30 2.96 -15.51
C LYS A 110 -3.48 3.92 -16.68
N ILE A 111 -2.44 4.23 -17.47
CA ILE A 111 -2.59 4.99 -18.72
C ILE A 111 -2.88 4.00 -19.88
N PRO A 112 -4.08 4.03 -20.48
CA PRO A 112 -4.36 3.19 -21.64
C PRO A 112 -3.50 3.62 -22.83
N LYS A 113 -3.06 2.66 -23.65
CA LYS A 113 -2.23 2.96 -24.83
C LYS A 113 -2.94 3.95 -25.75
N CYS A 114 -2.20 4.96 -26.19
CA CYS A 114 -2.66 6.02 -27.09
C CYS A 114 -3.84 6.85 -26.56
N ARG A 115 -4.10 6.87 -25.23
CA ARG A 115 -5.08 7.75 -24.60
C ARG A 115 -4.41 8.65 -23.56
N ASN A 116 -4.99 9.82 -23.35
CA ASN A 116 -4.64 10.66 -22.20
C ASN A 116 -5.31 10.11 -20.94
N ARG A 117 -4.67 10.28 -19.80
CA ARG A 117 -5.24 9.92 -18.50
C ARG A 117 -5.40 11.15 -17.63
N ILE A 118 -6.63 11.39 -17.16
CA ILE A 118 -6.90 12.44 -16.19
C ILE A 118 -6.73 11.87 -14.79
N VAL A 119 -6.02 12.59 -13.93
CA VAL A 119 -5.82 12.22 -12.53
C VAL A 119 -6.09 13.42 -11.63
N LYS A 120 -6.66 13.15 -10.45
CA LYS A 120 -6.99 14.17 -9.46
C LYS A 120 -6.17 13.97 -8.20
N LEU A 121 -5.54 15.02 -7.70
CA LEU A 121 -4.77 14.96 -6.46
C LEU A 121 -5.70 14.61 -5.28
N SER A 122 -5.37 13.56 -4.52
CA SER A 122 -6.22 13.05 -3.44
C SER A 122 -5.98 13.74 -2.10
N ASN A 123 -4.75 14.21 -1.85
CA ASN A 123 -4.36 14.92 -0.64
C ASN A 123 -3.68 16.22 -1.04
N ALA A 124 -4.24 17.36 -0.62
CA ALA A 124 -3.50 18.62 -0.62
C ALA A 124 -2.34 18.46 0.36
N LEU A 125 -1.14 18.21 -0.18
CA LEU A 125 0.09 18.24 0.57
C LEU A 125 0.18 19.60 1.29
N HIS A 126 0.34 19.60 2.61
CA HIS A 126 0.63 20.81 3.38
C HIS A 126 2.01 21.43 3.05
N THR A 127 2.78 20.80 2.15
CA THR A 127 4.04 21.29 1.57
C THR A 127 3.81 22.06 0.27
N TRP A 128 2.82 22.96 0.26
CA TRP A 128 2.68 23.95 -0.80
C TRP A 128 3.41 25.23 -0.43
N ASP A 129 4.72 25.12 -0.50
CA ASP A 129 5.64 26.23 -0.31
C ASP A 129 5.59 27.14 -1.55
N SER A 130 5.98 28.41 -1.39
CA SER A 130 5.97 29.47 -2.42
C SER A 130 6.81 29.20 -3.68
N SER A 131 7.46 28.04 -3.77
CA SER A 131 8.29 27.59 -4.90
C SER A 131 7.57 26.62 -5.85
N ASN A 132 6.26 26.46 -5.73
CA ASN A 132 5.50 25.54 -6.59
C ASN A 132 5.46 26.01 -8.06
N PRO A 133 5.71 25.13 -9.04
CA PRO A 133 5.63 25.44 -10.47
C PRO A 133 4.19 25.48 -11.01
N LEU A 134 3.18 25.38 -10.15
CA LEU A 134 1.77 25.26 -10.52
C LEU A 134 1.06 26.62 -10.53
N PRO A 135 0.09 26.84 -11.44
CA PRO A 135 -0.70 28.06 -11.47
C PRO A 135 -1.50 28.28 -10.19
N GLU A 136 -1.73 29.54 -9.80
CA GLU A 136 -2.54 29.92 -8.62
C GLU A 136 -3.96 29.35 -8.62
N ASN A 137 -4.52 29.04 -9.80
CA ASN A 137 -5.87 28.49 -9.98
C ASN A 137 -5.89 26.98 -10.29
N PHE A 138 -4.87 26.24 -9.85
CA PHE A 138 -4.81 24.80 -10.10
C PHE A 138 -5.95 24.07 -9.37
N ASP A 139 -6.84 23.42 -10.13
CA ASP A 139 -8.04 22.72 -9.64
C ASP A 139 -7.74 21.31 -9.09
N GLY A 140 -6.46 20.93 -9.05
CA GLY A 140 -6.01 19.61 -8.60
C GLY A 140 -6.03 18.52 -9.67
N CYS A 141 -6.39 18.84 -10.93
CA CYS A 141 -6.46 17.87 -12.02
C CYS A 141 -5.23 17.96 -12.95
N LEU A 142 -4.61 16.81 -13.23
CA LEU A 142 -3.55 16.68 -14.23
C LEU A 142 -4.03 15.85 -15.41
N ILE A 143 -3.66 16.28 -16.61
CA ILE A 143 -3.80 15.47 -17.83
C ILE A 143 -2.43 14.87 -18.13
N LEU A 144 -2.33 13.55 -18.01
CA LEU A 144 -1.14 12.79 -18.34
C LEU A 144 -1.24 12.32 -19.77
N THR A 145 -0.35 12.84 -20.63
CA THR A 145 -0.22 12.40 -22.02
C THR A 145 0.98 11.48 -22.14
N PRO A 146 0.80 10.22 -22.56
CA PRO A 146 1.93 9.31 -22.71
C PRO A 146 2.84 9.80 -23.84
N VAL A 147 4.13 9.90 -23.55
CA VAL A 147 5.19 10.07 -24.53
C VAL A 147 5.98 8.76 -24.52
N TYR A 148 6.07 8.12 -25.68
CA TYR A 148 6.78 6.86 -25.81
C TYR A 148 8.25 7.11 -26.12
N GLU A 149 9.11 6.27 -25.59
CA GLU A 149 10.55 6.35 -25.82
C GLU A 149 11.07 4.95 -26.10
N VAL A 150 11.93 4.83 -27.10
CA VAL A 150 12.66 3.60 -27.40
C VAL A 150 14.01 3.70 -26.70
N GLN A 151 14.27 2.76 -25.80
CA GLN A 151 15.57 2.64 -25.13
C GLN A 151 16.44 1.65 -25.88
N ALA A 152 17.62 2.10 -26.28
CA ALA A 152 18.61 1.29 -26.97
C ALA A 152 19.87 1.17 -26.13
N VAL A 153 20.34 -0.05 -25.90
CA VAL A 153 21.57 -0.32 -25.15
C VAL A 153 22.66 -0.79 -26.10
N MET A 154 23.75 -0.04 -26.13
CA MET A 154 24.85 -0.32 -27.05
C MET A 154 25.96 -1.10 -26.33
N LYS A 155 26.44 -2.20 -26.92
CA LYS A 155 27.49 -3.03 -26.30
C LYS A 155 28.74 -2.26 -25.86
N PHE A 156 29.15 -1.27 -26.66
CA PHE A 156 30.39 -0.50 -26.45
C PHE A 156 30.18 0.83 -25.70
N ARG A 157 28.93 1.26 -25.56
CA ARG A 157 28.53 2.46 -24.81
C ARG A 157 27.52 1.98 -23.78
N LYS A 158 28.01 1.78 -22.57
CA LYS A 158 27.24 1.19 -21.46
C LYS A 158 26.03 2.04 -21.01
N ASP A 159 25.88 3.22 -21.59
CA ASP A 159 24.76 4.12 -21.36
C ASP A 159 23.52 3.67 -22.16
N ILE A 160 22.36 3.83 -21.55
CA ILE A 160 21.07 3.68 -22.23
C ILE A 160 20.88 4.90 -23.14
N VAL A 161 20.69 4.66 -24.44
CA VAL A 161 20.33 5.70 -25.41
C VAL A 161 18.82 5.79 -25.48
N HIS A 162 18.35 7.00 -25.25
CA HIS A 162 16.95 7.37 -25.21
C HIS A 162 16.56 7.96 -26.58
N ILE A 163 15.76 7.23 -27.35
CA ILE A 163 15.24 7.66 -28.65
C ILE A 163 13.78 8.06 -28.46
N LEU A 164 13.52 9.36 -28.56
CA LEU A 164 12.19 9.94 -28.36
C LEU A 164 11.25 9.59 -29.53
N SER A 165 9.94 9.60 -29.28
CA SER A 165 8.89 9.25 -30.24
C SER A 165 8.73 10.23 -31.42
N ASP A 166 9.46 11.34 -31.43
CA ASP A 166 9.45 12.32 -32.54
C ASP A 166 10.37 11.92 -33.70
N LEU A 167 11.07 10.78 -33.59
CA LEU A 167 11.88 10.20 -34.65
C LEU A 167 11.11 9.11 -35.41
N ASP A 168 11.17 9.13 -36.73
CA ASP A 168 10.72 8.01 -37.57
C ASP A 168 11.72 6.85 -37.41
N VAL A 169 11.30 5.78 -36.73
CA VAL A 169 12.14 4.61 -36.46
C VAL A 169 11.63 3.42 -37.27
N GLU A 170 12.50 2.86 -38.12
CA GLU A 170 12.27 1.57 -38.76
C GLU A 170 12.98 0.46 -37.95
N VAL A 171 12.21 -0.53 -37.48
CA VAL A 171 12.76 -1.67 -36.75
C VAL A 171 12.98 -2.82 -37.72
N LYS A 172 14.24 -3.23 -37.87
CA LYS A 172 14.61 -4.41 -38.65
C LYS A 172 15.11 -5.51 -37.72
N ASP A 173 14.48 -6.68 -37.81
CA ASP A 173 14.95 -7.86 -37.10
C ASP A 173 16.27 -8.36 -37.72
N ILE A 174 17.29 -8.45 -36.88
CA ILE A 174 18.63 -8.95 -37.23
C ILE A 174 19.02 -10.15 -36.38
N THR A 175 18.10 -10.72 -35.61
CA THR A 175 18.35 -11.81 -34.65
C THR A 175 18.92 -13.04 -35.36
N ASP A 176 18.48 -13.33 -36.58
CA ASP A 176 19.01 -14.44 -37.39
C ASP A 176 20.41 -14.19 -37.96
N CYS A 177 20.89 -12.94 -37.89
CA CYS A 177 22.15 -12.51 -38.49
C CYS A 177 23.30 -12.37 -37.48
N TYR A 178 23.01 -12.37 -36.17
CA TYR A 178 23.98 -12.12 -35.11
C TYR A 178 23.76 -13.03 -33.89
N ASP A 179 24.83 -13.36 -33.17
CA ASP A 179 24.71 -14.06 -31.89
C ASP A 179 23.96 -13.16 -30.88
N ILE A 180 22.95 -13.70 -30.22
CA ILE A 180 22.15 -13.02 -29.20
C ILE A 180 23.01 -12.50 -28.04
N ASN A 181 24.14 -13.15 -27.76
CA ASN A 181 25.13 -12.71 -26.77
C ASN A 181 25.88 -11.42 -27.18
N SER A 182 25.63 -10.92 -28.40
CA SER A 182 26.13 -9.63 -28.88
C SER A 182 25.33 -8.45 -28.33
N PHE A 183 24.16 -8.70 -27.76
CA PHE A 183 23.29 -7.64 -27.24
C PHE A 183 23.35 -7.60 -25.71
N LEU A 184 23.50 -6.39 -25.15
CA LEU A 184 23.36 -6.17 -23.72
C LEU A 184 21.88 -6.11 -23.38
N GLN A 185 21.42 -6.96 -22.46
CA GLN A 185 20.07 -6.90 -21.92
C GLN A 185 20.10 -6.22 -20.54
N PRO A 186 19.44 -5.05 -20.38
CA PRO A 186 19.13 -4.48 -19.08
C PRO A 186 18.05 -5.32 -18.41
N LEU A 187 18.22 -5.55 -17.12
CA LEU A 187 17.25 -6.22 -16.26
C LEU A 187 16.82 -5.26 -15.16
N SER A 188 15.52 -5.21 -14.87
CA SER A 188 15.02 -4.57 -13.66
C SER A 188 15.40 -5.37 -12.41
N LEU A 189 15.27 -4.77 -11.23
CA LEU A 189 15.40 -5.51 -9.98
C LEU A 189 14.36 -6.64 -9.85
N GLU A 190 13.18 -6.46 -10.44
CA GLU A 190 12.12 -7.47 -10.50
C GLU A 190 12.58 -8.67 -11.33
N ASP A 191 13.13 -8.44 -12.53
CA ASP A 191 13.68 -9.50 -13.40
C ASP A 191 14.80 -10.29 -12.70
N VAL A 192 15.66 -9.61 -11.94
CA VAL A 192 16.72 -10.25 -11.15
C VAL A 192 16.13 -11.06 -10.00
N PHE A 193 15.09 -10.56 -9.34
CA PHE A 193 14.40 -11.27 -8.26
C PHE A 193 13.64 -12.51 -8.77
N GLU A 194 13.12 -12.50 -9.99
CA GLU A 194 12.45 -13.64 -10.62
C GLU A 194 13.42 -14.77 -11.02
N ARG A 195 14.73 -14.50 -11.15
CA ARG A 195 15.75 -15.53 -11.41
C ARG A 195 15.70 -16.65 -10.39
N THR A 196 16.07 -17.85 -10.81
CA THR A 196 16.04 -19.01 -9.91
C THR A 196 17.10 -18.85 -8.83
N SER A 197 16.83 -19.34 -7.60
CA SER A 197 17.79 -19.19 -6.49
C SER A 197 19.14 -19.89 -6.73
N LYS A 198 19.22 -20.79 -7.72
CA LYS A 198 20.45 -21.48 -8.13
C LYS A 198 21.40 -20.59 -8.94
N GLU A 199 20.90 -19.49 -9.49
CA GLU A 199 21.69 -18.55 -10.29
C GLU A 199 22.45 -17.52 -9.42
N PHE A 200 22.23 -17.54 -8.10
CA PHE A 200 22.96 -16.71 -7.15
C PHE A 200 24.15 -17.48 -6.57
N PRO A 201 25.29 -16.81 -6.29
CA PRO A 201 25.55 -15.38 -6.45
C PRO A 201 25.85 -14.96 -7.91
N MET A 202 25.47 -13.74 -8.29
CA MET A 202 25.71 -13.18 -9.63
C MET A 202 26.39 -11.80 -9.57
N VAL A 203 27.23 -11.48 -10.56
CA VAL A 203 27.80 -10.12 -10.68
C VAL A 203 26.92 -9.27 -11.58
N ALA A 204 26.48 -8.14 -11.06
CA ALA A 204 25.68 -7.15 -11.74
C ALA A 204 26.42 -5.80 -11.82
N GLU A 205 26.36 -5.17 -12.98
CA GLU A 205 26.75 -3.77 -13.19
C GLU A 205 25.50 -2.91 -13.21
N ILE A 206 25.48 -1.81 -12.46
CA ILE A 206 24.35 -0.89 -12.46
C ILE A 206 24.42 -0.06 -13.74
N MET A 207 23.37 -0.10 -14.54
CA MET A 207 23.25 0.66 -15.79
C MET A 207 22.57 2.00 -15.54
N GLU A 208 21.45 1.98 -14.82
CA GLU A 208 20.70 3.16 -14.42
C GLU A 208 20.30 3.02 -12.95
N GLY A 209 20.64 4.02 -12.14
CA GLY A 209 20.27 4.06 -10.73
C GLY A 209 19.13 5.05 -10.44
N PRO A 210 18.65 5.11 -9.18
CA PRO A 210 17.55 5.98 -8.80
C PRO A 210 17.84 7.46 -9.11
N SER A 211 16.85 8.16 -9.67
CA SER A 211 16.97 9.56 -10.05
C SER A 211 17.33 10.45 -8.85
N GLY A 212 18.37 11.27 -8.99
CA GLY A 212 18.79 12.24 -7.97
C GLY A 212 20.06 11.88 -7.18
N SER A 213 20.62 10.67 -7.36
CA SER A 213 21.92 10.34 -6.77
C SER A 213 23.06 10.79 -7.69
N GLN A 214 23.95 11.64 -7.16
CA GLN A 214 25.11 12.20 -7.88
C GLN A 214 26.32 11.26 -7.91
N LYS A 215 26.21 10.04 -7.40
CA LYS A 215 27.35 9.10 -7.37
C LYS A 215 27.41 8.35 -8.70
N PRO A 216 28.60 8.22 -9.32
CA PRO A 216 28.76 7.37 -10.48
C PRO A 216 28.44 5.93 -10.08
N TYR A 217 27.41 5.35 -10.69
CA TYR A 217 26.98 3.96 -10.46
C TYR A 217 27.93 2.91 -11.06
N ASN A 218 29.16 3.32 -11.42
CA ASN A 218 30.21 2.47 -11.99
C ASN A 218 30.82 1.49 -10.96
N LEU A 219 29.98 0.93 -10.09
CA LEU A 219 30.37 -0.04 -9.09
C LEU A 219 29.76 -1.37 -9.51
N LEU A 220 30.64 -2.33 -9.80
CA LEU A 220 30.27 -3.73 -9.91
C LEU A 220 29.78 -4.20 -8.54
N HIS A 221 28.62 -4.85 -8.53
CA HIS A 221 28.03 -5.41 -7.33
C HIS A 221 27.86 -6.92 -7.47
N THR A 222 28.06 -7.64 -6.38
CA THR A 222 27.70 -9.05 -6.29
C THR A 222 26.34 -9.15 -5.63
N VAL A 223 25.37 -9.72 -6.32
CA VAL A 223 24.06 -10.06 -5.78
C VAL A 223 24.14 -11.47 -5.21
N HIS A 224 24.11 -11.58 -3.88
CA HIS A 224 24.40 -12.81 -3.16
C HIS A 224 23.21 -13.75 -3.08
N LYS A 225 22.02 -13.20 -2.83
CA LYS A 225 20.78 -13.94 -2.71
C LYS A 225 19.58 -13.01 -2.82
N LYS A 226 18.43 -13.60 -3.11
CA LYS A 226 17.11 -13.01 -2.94
C LYS A 226 16.44 -13.56 -1.69
N TYR A 227 15.64 -12.75 -1.01
CA TYR A 227 14.83 -13.17 0.14
C TYR A 227 13.70 -12.18 0.39
N GLN A 228 12.75 -12.60 1.20
CA GLN A 228 11.71 -11.73 1.74
C GLN A 228 11.98 -11.49 3.21
N ALA A 229 11.70 -10.27 3.67
CA ALA A 229 11.86 -9.89 5.06
C ALA A 229 10.63 -9.13 5.54
N THR A 230 10.15 -9.52 6.72
CA THR A 230 9.10 -8.80 7.43
C THR A 230 9.72 -7.66 8.21
N ARG A 231 9.07 -6.50 8.17
CA ARG A 231 9.45 -5.28 8.89
C ARG A 231 8.20 -4.62 9.46
N VAL A 232 8.35 -3.91 10.56
CA VAL A 232 7.24 -3.18 11.17
C VAL A 232 7.17 -1.80 10.55
N LEU A 233 6.02 -1.47 9.96
CA LEU A 233 5.71 -0.11 9.54
C LEU A 233 5.34 0.73 10.76
N ALA A 234 6.02 1.86 10.90
CA ALA A 234 5.79 2.78 12.00
C ALA A 234 5.71 4.23 11.53
N SER A 235 4.85 5.00 12.19
CA SER A 235 4.73 6.45 11.98
C SER A 235 5.05 7.22 13.25
N GLU A 236 5.68 8.38 13.09
CA GLU A 236 5.92 9.30 14.21
C GLU A 236 4.59 9.90 14.71
N ILE A 237 4.43 9.90 16.04
CA ILE A 237 3.28 10.52 16.72
C ILE A 237 3.61 12.00 16.95
N ARG A 238 3.30 12.85 15.95
CA ARG A 238 3.42 14.31 16.01
C ARG A 238 2.19 15.02 15.44
N SER A 239 1.96 16.24 15.91
CA SER A 239 0.81 17.07 15.55
C SER A 239 1.16 18.27 14.66
N ASP A 240 2.45 18.60 14.54
CA ASP A 240 2.96 19.91 14.08
C ASP A 240 3.82 19.85 12.78
N SER A 241 4.01 18.67 12.19
CA SER A 241 4.74 18.48 10.92
C SER A 241 4.18 17.31 10.11
N PRO A 242 4.53 17.17 8.82
CA PRO A 242 4.35 15.90 8.13
C PRO A 242 4.93 14.76 8.97
N LYS A 243 4.16 13.67 9.06
CA LYS A 243 4.56 12.48 9.82
C LYS A 243 5.74 11.83 9.12
N ARG A 244 6.78 11.49 9.88
CA ARG A 244 7.88 10.65 9.40
C ARG A 244 7.44 9.19 9.47
N HIS A 245 7.82 8.41 8.47
CA HIS A 245 7.47 7.01 8.34
C HIS A 245 8.73 6.14 8.31
N PHE A 246 8.68 4.99 8.97
CA PHE A 246 9.83 4.11 9.15
C PHE A 246 9.46 2.65 8.86
N LEU A 247 10.38 1.92 8.22
CA LEU A 247 10.38 0.46 8.18
C LEU A 247 11.44 -0.06 9.14
N ILE A 248 10.98 -0.71 10.19
CA ILE A 248 11.84 -1.19 11.28
C ILE A 248 12.09 -2.68 11.07
N PRO A 249 13.35 -3.11 10.84
CA PRO A 249 13.66 -4.52 10.63
C PRO A 249 13.47 -5.31 11.93
N MET A 250 12.99 -6.55 11.83
CA MET A 250 12.81 -7.44 12.99
C MET A 250 14.11 -7.76 13.74
N SER A 251 15.26 -7.48 13.14
CA SER A 251 16.59 -7.59 13.74
C SER A 251 16.99 -6.39 14.62
N TYR A 252 16.19 -5.32 14.66
CA TYR A 252 16.45 -4.13 15.48
C TYR A 252 16.55 -4.50 16.97
N LYS A 253 17.64 -4.09 17.62
CA LYS A 253 17.98 -4.49 19.00
C LYS A 253 17.64 -3.45 20.06
N GLY A 254 17.12 -2.29 19.66
CA GLY A 254 16.57 -1.32 20.60
C GLY A 254 15.34 -1.87 21.32
N LYS A 255 15.01 -1.29 22.47
CA LYS A 255 13.89 -1.74 23.31
C LYS A 255 12.77 -0.72 23.35
N PHE A 256 11.53 -1.20 23.27
CA PHE A 256 10.34 -0.38 23.26
C PHE A 256 9.59 -0.41 24.58
N LYS A 257 8.95 0.71 24.92
CA LYS A 257 7.93 0.81 25.97
C LYS A 257 6.62 1.24 25.36
N ARG A 258 5.51 0.66 25.80
CA ARG A 258 4.17 1.06 25.36
C ARG A 258 3.85 2.51 25.75
N ARG A 259 3.03 3.13 24.91
CA ARG A 259 2.47 4.47 25.11
C ARG A 259 0.95 4.38 24.99
N PRO A 260 0.21 5.22 25.72
CA PRO A 260 -1.22 5.35 25.55
C PRO A 260 -1.63 5.62 24.10
N ARG A 261 -2.71 4.97 23.66
CA ARG A 261 -3.49 5.35 22.47
C ARG A 261 -4.60 6.32 22.84
N GLU A 262 -5.02 7.11 21.85
CA GLU A 262 -6.17 8.00 21.94
C GLU A 262 -7.26 7.49 21.00
N PHE A 263 -8.48 7.41 21.49
CA PHE A 263 -9.65 6.90 20.77
C PHE A 263 -10.75 7.95 20.81
N PRO A 264 -11.06 8.63 19.69
CA PRO A 264 -12.09 9.67 19.68
C PRO A 264 -13.48 9.14 20.08
N THR A 265 -13.83 7.93 19.64
CA THR A 265 -15.18 7.37 19.77
C THR A 265 -15.22 5.98 20.41
N ALA A 266 -16.40 5.56 20.86
CA ALA A 266 -16.63 4.18 21.29
C ALA A 266 -16.46 3.16 20.14
N TYR A 267 -16.74 3.57 18.90
CA TYR A 267 -16.45 2.74 17.72
C TYR A 267 -14.96 2.41 17.59
N ASP A 268 -14.09 3.39 17.84
CA ASP A 268 -12.63 3.19 17.80
C ASP A 268 -12.14 2.22 18.88
N LEU A 269 -12.80 2.19 20.04
CA LEU A 269 -12.51 1.22 21.11
C LEU A 269 -12.82 -0.22 20.70
N GLU A 270 -13.93 -0.46 20.01
CA GLU A 270 -14.25 -1.80 19.51
C GLU A 270 -13.25 -2.25 18.46
N ILE A 271 -12.85 -1.37 17.53
CA ILE A 271 -11.82 -1.70 16.53
C ILE A 271 -10.49 -2.06 17.20
N ALA A 272 -10.11 -1.28 18.23
CA ALA A 272 -8.84 -1.46 18.94
C ALA A 272 -8.82 -2.67 19.89
N ARG A 273 -9.98 -3.29 20.14
CA ARG A 273 -10.13 -4.42 21.05
C ARG A 273 -9.37 -5.64 20.54
N SER A 274 -8.78 -6.36 21.48
CA SER A 274 -8.13 -7.64 21.27
C SER A 274 -8.72 -8.68 22.21
N GLU A 275 -8.78 -9.94 21.80
CA GLU A 275 -9.13 -11.04 22.70
C GLU A 275 -7.98 -11.37 23.66
N LYS A 276 -6.75 -10.99 23.31
CA LYS A 276 -5.54 -11.27 24.10
C LYS A 276 -5.33 -10.29 25.26
N GLU A 277 -5.88 -9.09 25.17
CA GLU A 277 -5.65 -8.01 26.13
C GLU A 277 -6.94 -7.26 26.44
N GLN A 278 -7.17 -6.96 27.73
CA GLN A 278 -8.24 -6.08 28.15
C GLN A 278 -7.85 -4.61 27.94
N LEU A 279 -8.61 -3.91 27.10
CA LEU A 279 -8.41 -2.50 26.83
C LEU A 279 -9.00 -1.66 27.97
N HIS A 280 -8.12 -1.05 28.77
CA HIS A 280 -8.48 -0.12 29.84
C HIS A 280 -8.33 1.32 29.38
N VAL A 281 -9.38 2.12 29.49
CA VAL A 281 -9.40 3.51 29.04
C VAL A 281 -10.02 4.47 30.05
N VAL A 282 -9.62 5.73 29.98
CA VAL A 282 -10.21 6.85 30.74
C VAL A 282 -10.89 7.81 29.76
N ALA A 283 -12.12 8.22 30.06
CA ALA A 283 -12.82 9.23 29.29
C ALA A 283 -12.28 10.64 29.58
N THR A 284 -12.06 11.41 28.51
CA THR A 284 -11.54 12.80 28.58
C THR A 284 -12.59 13.83 28.22
N LYS A 285 -13.73 13.41 27.64
CA LYS A 285 -14.89 14.25 27.37
C LYS A 285 -16.14 13.65 28.00
N ALA A 286 -16.99 14.53 28.53
CA ALA A 286 -18.31 14.13 28.98
C ALA A 286 -19.26 13.94 27.78
N PHE A 287 -20.20 13.03 27.93
CA PHE A 287 -21.25 12.77 26.95
C PHE A 287 -22.54 12.40 27.65
N ASP A 288 -23.59 13.15 27.34
CA ASP A 288 -24.93 12.89 27.83
C ASP A 288 -25.70 12.02 26.84
N SER A 289 -26.03 10.81 27.26
CA SER A 289 -26.86 9.91 26.46
C SER A 289 -28.31 10.42 26.37
N PRO A 290 -28.92 10.47 25.17
CA PRO A 290 -30.33 10.80 25.03
C PRO A 290 -31.26 9.62 25.43
N HIS A 291 -30.73 8.41 25.56
CA HIS A 291 -31.47 7.19 25.90
C HIS A 291 -31.15 6.74 27.32
N LYS A 292 -32.17 6.45 28.12
CA LYS A 292 -32.02 6.04 29.54
C LYS A 292 -31.34 4.69 29.69
N GLU A 293 -31.43 3.86 28.66
CA GLU A 293 -30.86 2.51 28.58
C GLU A 293 -29.35 2.54 28.33
N LEU A 294 -28.81 3.66 27.83
CA LEU A 294 -27.39 3.85 27.56
C LEU A 294 -26.75 4.74 28.62
N PHE A 295 -25.46 4.54 28.86
CA PHE A 295 -24.74 5.22 29.91
C PHE A 295 -24.23 6.60 29.46
N SER A 296 -24.44 7.62 30.29
CA SER A 296 -23.79 8.93 30.14
C SER A 296 -22.41 8.90 30.80
N VAL A 297 -21.40 9.40 30.11
CA VAL A 297 -20.01 9.36 30.57
C VAL A 297 -19.59 10.73 31.07
N LEU A 298 -18.83 10.73 32.17
CA LEU A 298 -18.20 11.91 32.73
C LEU A 298 -16.69 11.89 32.49
N VAL A 299 -16.07 13.06 32.53
CA VAL A 299 -14.61 13.18 32.43
C VAL A 299 -13.97 12.49 33.63
N GLY A 300 -13.01 11.60 33.36
CA GLY A 300 -12.30 10.81 34.37
C GLY A 300 -12.89 9.43 34.63
N ASP A 301 -14.05 9.10 34.06
CA ASP A 301 -14.59 7.74 34.15
C ASP A 301 -13.65 6.72 33.50
N GLN A 302 -13.46 5.58 34.16
CA GLN A 302 -12.57 4.50 33.73
C GLN A 302 -13.39 3.30 33.27
N PHE A 303 -13.00 2.68 32.16
CA PHE A 303 -13.72 1.58 31.55
C PHE A 303 -12.79 0.45 31.12
N LEU A 304 -13.20 -0.79 31.38
CA LEU A 304 -12.69 -1.99 30.70
C LEU A 304 -13.61 -2.31 29.53
N VAL A 305 -13.06 -2.29 28.32
CA VAL A 305 -13.80 -2.54 27.08
C VAL A 305 -14.07 -4.04 26.93
N GLN A 306 -15.33 -4.40 26.73
CA GLN A 306 -15.78 -5.76 26.46
C GLN A 306 -16.20 -5.85 24.99
N GLN A 307 -17.20 -6.67 24.65
CA GLN A 307 -17.64 -6.87 23.26
C GLN A 307 -18.76 -5.92 22.82
N CYS A 308 -18.83 -5.64 21.52
CA CYS A 308 -20.00 -5.06 20.88
C CYS A 308 -21.24 -5.96 21.00
N GLN A 309 -22.41 -5.35 21.23
CA GLN A 309 -23.71 -6.00 21.36
C GLN A 309 -24.80 -5.13 20.75
N THR A 310 -25.97 -5.70 20.49
CA THR A 310 -27.15 -4.94 20.08
C THR A 310 -28.05 -4.66 21.28
N SER A 311 -28.61 -3.45 21.37
CA SER A 311 -29.57 -3.08 22.41
C SER A 311 -30.80 -2.40 21.80
N GLU A 312 -31.97 -2.66 22.40
CA GLU A 312 -33.22 -1.98 22.04
C GLU A 312 -33.30 -0.64 22.77
N VAL A 313 -33.32 0.47 22.02
CA VAL A 313 -33.57 1.81 22.56
C VAL A 313 -34.92 2.32 22.11
N LEU A 314 -35.59 3.05 23.00
CA LEU A 314 -36.80 3.81 22.68
C LEU A 314 -36.42 5.07 21.91
N TYR A 315 -36.82 5.13 20.65
CA TYR A 315 -36.60 6.26 19.75
C TYR A 315 -37.94 6.71 19.16
N GLU A 316 -38.38 7.92 19.49
CA GLU A 316 -39.65 8.50 19.00
C GLU A 316 -40.88 7.59 19.23
N GLY A 317 -40.91 6.86 20.36
CA GLY A 317 -42.00 5.92 20.69
C GLY A 317 -41.94 4.58 19.96
N SER A 318 -40.99 4.38 19.06
CA SER A 318 -40.69 3.10 18.41
C SER A 318 -39.44 2.45 19.00
N LYS A 319 -39.44 1.13 19.15
CA LYS A 319 -38.25 0.38 19.55
C LYS A 319 -37.31 0.25 18.35
N LYS A 320 -36.08 0.74 18.46
CA LYS A 320 -35.03 0.55 17.47
C LYS A 320 -33.89 -0.25 18.06
N VAL A 321 -33.38 -1.21 17.30
CA VAL A 321 -32.17 -1.96 17.64
C VAL A 321 -30.97 -1.14 17.18
N ILE A 322 -30.04 -0.88 18.08
CA ILE A 322 -28.79 -0.17 17.79
C ILE A 322 -27.58 -0.97 18.29
N ASP A 323 -26.43 -0.76 17.67
CA ASP A 323 -25.16 -1.30 18.13
C ASP A 323 -24.62 -0.48 19.31
N VAL A 324 -24.19 -1.18 20.36
CA VAL A 324 -23.65 -0.61 21.60
C VAL A 324 -22.39 -1.37 22.03
N LEU A 325 -21.46 -0.65 22.65
CA LEU A 325 -20.27 -1.22 23.25
C LEU A 325 -20.52 -1.55 24.71
N ALA A 326 -20.45 -2.84 25.07
CA ALA A 326 -20.47 -3.22 26.48
C ALA A 326 -19.13 -2.89 27.13
N CYS A 327 -19.16 -2.23 28.28
CA CYS A 327 -17.99 -1.90 29.08
C CYS A 327 -18.25 -2.20 30.56
N GLU A 328 -17.18 -2.36 31.33
CA GLU A 328 -17.24 -2.37 32.79
C GLU A 328 -16.62 -1.07 33.30
N GLN A 329 -17.45 -0.20 33.88
CA GLN A 329 -16.99 1.00 34.57
C GLN A 329 -16.28 0.60 35.86
N ILE A 330 -15.05 1.07 36.03
CA ILE A 330 -14.24 0.85 37.24
C ILE A 330 -14.60 1.93 38.26
N LEU A 331 -15.23 1.52 39.37
CA LEU A 331 -15.64 2.41 40.46
C LEU A 331 -14.90 2.01 41.73
N SER A 332 -13.75 2.62 42.00
CA SER A 332 -12.89 2.34 43.18
C SER A 332 -12.64 0.82 43.38
N ASP A 333 -13.53 0.12 44.09
CA ASP A 333 -13.46 -1.32 44.39
C ASP A 333 -14.57 -2.18 43.73
N THR A 334 -15.38 -1.61 42.83
CA THR A 334 -16.51 -2.28 42.19
C THR A 334 -16.53 -2.08 40.68
N TYR A 335 -17.06 -3.06 39.94
CA TYR A 335 -17.24 -3.00 38.50
C TYR A 335 -18.72 -2.92 38.16
N LYS A 336 -19.10 -1.91 37.38
CA LYS A 336 -20.48 -1.73 36.93
C LYS A 336 -20.56 -1.94 35.43
N LYS A 337 -21.41 -2.88 34.98
CA LYS A 337 -21.67 -3.07 33.55
C LYS A 337 -22.44 -1.87 32.99
N VAL A 338 -21.93 -1.30 31.91
CA VAL A 338 -22.49 -0.14 31.22
C VAL A 338 -22.50 -0.38 29.71
N LEU A 339 -23.43 0.27 29.01
CA LEU A 339 -23.56 0.20 27.56
C LEU A 339 -23.29 1.59 26.99
N LEU A 340 -22.26 1.71 26.18
CA LEU A 340 -21.88 2.95 25.49
C LEU A 340 -22.42 2.93 24.05
N PRO A 341 -23.05 4.00 23.56
CA PRO A 341 -23.46 4.08 22.16
C PRO A 341 -22.23 4.08 21.24
N MET A 342 -22.25 3.33 20.13
CA MET A 342 -21.10 3.26 19.21
C MET A 342 -20.73 4.62 18.57
N TYR A 343 -21.71 5.50 18.38
CA TYR A 343 -21.53 6.85 17.83
C TYR A 343 -21.03 7.89 18.85
N MET A 344 -20.78 7.47 20.09
CA MET A 344 -20.42 8.36 21.19
C MET A 344 -19.00 8.92 21.05
N GLU A 345 -18.87 10.24 21.17
CA GLU A 345 -17.58 10.95 21.20
C GLU A 345 -17.12 11.26 22.63
N GLY A 346 -16.68 10.22 23.36
CA GLY A 346 -16.19 10.36 24.73
C GLY A 346 -14.73 10.78 24.85
N GLY A 347 -13.95 10.70 23.77
CA GLY A 347 -12.50 10.94 23.77
C GLY A 347 -11.79 10.09 24.83
N PHE A 348 -11.36 8.89 24.51
CA PHE A 348 -10.79 7.95 25.46
C PHE A 348 -9.27 7.87 25.34
N VAL A 349 -8.58 7.77 26.47
CA VAL A 349 -7.13 7.56 26.51
C VAL A 349 -6.83 6.23 27.18
N GLU A 350 -6.01 5.41 26.54
CA GLU A 350 -5.59 4.11 27.07
C GLU A 350 -4.72 4.25 28.32
N VAL A 351 -5.00 3.43 29.33
CA VAL A 351 -4.21 3.36 30.56
C VAL A 351 -3.23 2.20 30.45
N ILE A 352 -1.95 2.53 30.30
CA ILE A 352 -0.87 1.55 30.24
C ILE A 352 -0.37 1.27 31.66
N HIS A 353 -0.71 0.10 32.19
CA HIS A 353 -0.18 -0.38 33.47
C HIS A 353 1.21 -1.01 33.35
N ASP A 354 1.53 -1.48 32.16
CA ASP A 354 2.77 -2.16 31.90
C ASP A 354 3.97 -1.20 31.82
N LYS A 355 5.04 -1.58 32.52
CA LYS A 355 6.32 -0.83 32.58
C LYS A 355 7.48 -1.61 31.96
N LYS A 356 7.20 -2.79 31.39
CA LYS A 356 8.19 -3.65 30.75
C LYS A 356 8.82 -2.97 29.55
N GLN A 357 9.99 -3.48 29.20
CA GLN A 357 10.71 -3.14 27.98
C GLN A 357 10.71 -4.36 27.09
N TYR A 358 10.35 -4.19 25.83
CA TYR A 358 10.21 -5.29 24.88
C TYR A 358 11.20 -5.16 23.74
N GLN A 359 11.65 -6.29 23.21
CA GLN A 359 12.21 -6.34 21.87
C GLN A 359 11.10 -6.21 20.82
N LEU A 360 11.45 -5.79 19.60
CA LEU A 360 10.48 -5.59 18.53
C LEU A 360 9.65 -6.86 18.23
N SER A 361 10.31 -8.01 18.13
CA SER A 361 9.63 -9.28 17.86
C SER A 361 8.73 -9.76 18.99
N GLU A 362 8.99 -9.32 20.22
CA GLU A 362 8.19 -9.69 21.40
C GLU A 362 6.92 -8.84 21.45
N ILE A 363 7.07 -7.51 21.31
CA ILE A 363 5.95 -6.58 21.44
C ILE A 363 4.90 -6.77 20.36
N CYS A 364 5.31 -7.05 19.12
CA CYS A 364 4.36 -7.29 18.02
C CYS A 364 3.61 -8.63 18.14
N LYS A 365 4.15 -9.61 18.88
CA LYS A 365 3.44 -10.87 19.16
C LYS A 365 2.44 -10.73 20.31
N GLU A 366 2.77 -9.91 21.31
CA GLU A 366 1.98 -9.72 22.52
C GLU A 366 0.78 -8.79 22.27
N PHE A 367 0.97 -7.73 21.49
CA PHE A 367 -0.05 -6.68 21.28
C PHE A 367 -0.58 -6.65 19.84
N ARG A 368 -1.87 -6.35 19.71
CA ARG A 368 -2.53 -6.20 18.41
C ARG A 368 -2.20 -4.85 17.80
N LEU A 369 -1.65 -4.84 16.59
CA LEU A 369 -1.45 -3.64 15.78
C LEU A 369 -2.80 -3.01 15.36
N PRO A 370 -2.92 -1.67 15.30
CA PRO A 370 -1.90 -0.68 15.62
C PRO A 370 -1.80 -0.35 17.12
N PHE A 371 -0.59 -0.01 17.59
CA PHE A 371 -0.35 0.45 18.96
C PHE A 371 0.82 1.44 19.10
N ASN A 372 0.78 2.25 20.15
CA ASN A 372 1.77 3.30 20.39
C ASN A 372 2.92 2.81 21.27
N VAL A 373 4.13 3.21 20.93
CA VAL A 373 5.37 2.90 21.64
C VAL A 373 6.30 4.10 21.69
N LYS A 374 7.36 3.98 22.47
CA LYS A 374 8.56 4.81 22.38
C LYS A 374 9.80 3.96 22.52
N VAL A 375 10.89 4.39 21.89
CA VAL A 375 12.20 3.81 22.14
C VAL A 375 12.62 4.15 23.57
N SER A 376 12.95 3.12 24.33
CA SER A 376 13.41 3.23 25.72
C SER A 376 14.91 2.99 25.87
N VAL A 377 15.47 2.15 24.99
CA VAL A 377 16.90 1.88 24.88
C VAL A 377 17.22 1.88 23.38
N ARG A 378 18.17 2.72 22.96
CA ARG A 378 18.65 2.76 21.57
C ARG A 378 19.31 1.45 21.18
N ASP A 379 19.29 1.14 19.90
CA ASP A 379 20.12 0.10 19.33
C ASP A 379 21.59 0.57 19.31
N LEU A 380 22.45 -0.20 19.98
CA LEU A 380 23.90 0.06 20.05
C LEU A 380 24.68 -0.64 18.92
N SER A 381 24.02 -1.47 18.12
CA SER A 381 24.63 -2.15 16.98
C SER A 381 24.66 -1.27 15.71
N VAL A 382 23.97 -0.13 15.73
CA VAL A 382 23.99 0.89 14.69
C VAL A 382 24.64 2.18 15.20
N GLU A 383 25.39 2.86 14.33
CA GLU A 383 26.11 4.09 14.68
C GLU A 383 25.13 5.22 15.05
N GLU A 384 24.16 5.47 14.17
CA GLU A 384 23.04 6.40 14.38
C GLU A 384 21.71 5.64 14.43
N ASP A 385 21.10 5.60 15.61
CA ASP A 385 19.76 5.06 15.79
C ASP A 385 18.72 6.19 15.60
N VAL A 386 18.18 6.29 14.38
CA VAL A 386 17.18 7.32 14.01
C VAL A 386 15.91 7.25 14.85
N LEU A 387 15.54 6.08 15.38
CA LEU A 387 14.33 5.91 16.20
C LEU A 387 14.53 6.41 17.62
N ALA A 388 15.77 6.43 18.13
CA ALA A 388 16.06 6.84 19.50
C ALA A 388 15.71 8.31 19.77
N ALA A 389 15.74 9.16 18.73
CA ALA A 389 15.38 10.57 18.83
C ALA A 389 13.86 10.81 18.71
N VAL A 390 13.06 9.81 18.34
CA VAL A 390 11.63 9.96 18.06
C VAL A 390 10.83 9.92 19.37
N PRO A 391 9.99 10.95 19.67
CA PRO A 391 9.28 11.06 20.95
C PRO A 391 8.22 9.97 21.16
N GLY A 392 7.64 9.46 20.08
CA GLY A 392 6.65 8.40 20.07
C GLY A 392 6.44 7.86 18.66
N LEU A 393 6.22 6.56 18.57
CA LEU A 393 5.95 5.85 17.33
C LEU A 393 4.63 5.12 17.47
N GLN A 394 3.83 5.13 16.42
CA GLN A 394 2.72 4.21 16.26
C GLN A 394 3.23 3.07 15.39
N PHE A 395 3.23 1.85 15.93
CA PHE A 395 3.40 0.65 15.11
C PHE A 395 2.05 0.33 14.48
N GLU A 396 2.06 0.14 13.17
CA GLU A 396 0.85 0.13 12.38
C GLU A 396 0.57 -1.26 11.81
N GLU A 397 1.58 -1.88 11.22
CA GLU A 397 1.44 -3.13 10.48
C GLU A 397 2.80 -3.86 10.35
N GLU A 398 2.75 -5.18 10.18
CA GLU A 398 3.90 -5.98 9.74
C GLU A 398 3.85 -6.16 8.22
N ILE A 399 4.80 -5.59 7.51
CA ILE A 399 4.87 -5.62 6.05
C ILE A 399 5.99 -6.56 5.62
N THR A 400 5.69 -7.46 4.69
CA THR A 400 6.70 -8.32 4.06
C THR A 400 7.07 -7.76 2.69
N ASP A 401 8.35 -7.48 2.50
CA ASP A 401 8.88 -6.91 1.26
C ASP A 401 10.04 -7.77 0.73
N SER A 402 10.35 -7.60 -0.56
CA SER A 402 11.31 -8.42 -1.29
C SER A 402 12.64 -7.69 -1.47
N TYR A 403 13.73 -8.35 -1.12
CA TYR A 403 15.07 -7.77 -1.07
C TYR A 403 16.08 -8.59 -1.84
N LEU A 404 17.04 -7.87 -2.43
CA LEU A 404 18.29 -8.43 -2.93
C LEU A 404 19.42 -8.06 -1.96
N LEU A 405 20.19 -9.06 -1.52
CA LEU A 405 21.39 -8.83 -0.72
C LEU A 405 22.57 -8.58 -1.66
N ILE A 406 23.18 -7.40 -1.57
CA ILE A 406 24.28 -7.00 -2.45
C ILE A 406 25.54 -6.62 -1.66
N SER A 407 26.71 -6.75 -2.28
CA SER A 407 27.96 -6.15 -1.80
C SER A 407 28.74 -5.54 -2.96
N SER A 408 29.71 -4.68 -2.65
CA SER A 408 30.69 -4.28 -3.66
C SER A 408 31.47 -5.50 -4.15
N ALA A 409 31.64 -5.65 -5.46
CA ALA A 409 32.44 -6.71 -6.05
C ALA A 409 33.94 -6.48 -5.88
N SER A 410 34.38 -5.22 -5.74
CA SER A 410 35.79 -4.85 -5.56
C SER A 410 36.24 -4.89 -4.10
N SER A 411 35.32 -4.73 -3.14
CA SER A 411 35.61 -4.80 -1.71
C SER A 411 34.38 -5.29 -0.91
N PRO A 412 34.18 -6.61 -0.77
CA PRO A 412 33.01 -7.19 -0.12
C PRO A 412 33.14 -7.16 1.42
N VAL A 413 33.38 -5.99 2.01
CA VAL A 413 33.51 -5.85 3.48
C VAL A 413 32.14 -5.89 4.16
N GLU A 414 31.14 -5.28 3.54
CA GLU A 414 29.78 -5.17 4.07
C GLU A 414 28.75 -5.50 2.98
N SER A 415 27.61 -6.06 3.40
CA SER A 415 26.47 -6.30 2.53
C SER A 415 25.27 -5.45 2.92
N TRP A 416 24.51 -5.03 1.90
CA TRP A 416 23.38 -4.12 1.99
C TRP A 416 22.14 -4.71 1.32
N GLU A 417 20.98 -4.28 1.77
CA GLU A 417 19.69 -4.73 1.25
C GLU A 417 19.16 -3.71 0.23
N ILE A 418 18.73 -4.18 -0.93
CA ILE A 418 18.02 -3.36 -1.93
C ILE A 418 16.57 -3.84 -2.01
N PRO A 419 15.58 -2.99 -1.70
CA PRO A 419 14.18 -3.32 -1.94
C PRO A 419 13.85 -3.36 -3.43
N VAL A 420 13.30 -4.48 -3.87
CA VAL A 420 13.04 -4.77 -5.30
C VAL A 420 11.98 -3.84 -5.88
N TYR A 421 10.86 -3.64 -5.16
CA TYR A 421 9.68 -2.97 -5.70
C TYR A 421 9.63 -1.46 -5.40
N ARG A 422 10.51 -0.97 -4.52
CA ARG A 422 10.54 0.44 -4.08
C ARG A 422 11.62 1.28 -4.75
N LEU A 423 12.65 0.65 -5.31
CA LEU A 423 13.74 1.33 -6.01
C LEU A 423 13.64 1.06 -7.51
N ASN A 424 13.77 2.11 -8.31
CA ASN A 424 13.91 1.95 -9.76
C ASN A 424 15.40 1.86 -10.09
N MET A 425 15.82 0.70 -10.57
CA MET A 425 17.21 0.45 -10.96
C MET A 425 17.22 -0.59 -12.07
N SER A 426 18.06 -0.36 -13.07
CA SER A 426 18.37 -1.33 -14.13
C SER A 426 19.81 -1.80 -14.01
N VAL A 427 20.01 -3.10 -14.20
CA VAL A 427 21.31 -3.75 -14.05
C VAL A 427 21.60 -4.67 -15.22
N HIS A 428 22.88 -4.90 -15.48
CA HIS A 428 23.37 -5.85 -16.45
C HIS A 428 24.15 -6.98 -15.75
N LEU A 429 23.85 -8.23 -16.07
CA LEU A 429 24.54 -9.39 -15.49
C LEU A 429 25.79 -9.72 -16.29
N LEU A 430 26.96 -9.76 -15.63
CA LEU A 430 28.26 -9.95 -16.28
C LEU A 430 28.80 -11.38 -16.21
N SER A 431 28.50 -12.14 -15.16
CA SER A 431 28.93 -13.54 -15.02
C SER A 431 28.06 -14.31 -14.02
N LYS A 432 27.85 -15.61 -14.30
CA LYS A 432 27.09 -16.58 -13.49
C LYS A 432 27.96 -17.40 -12.53
N ASP A 433 29.27 -17.47 -12.75
CA ASP A 433 30.18 -18.29 -11.96
C ASP A 433 31.04 -17.41 -11.05
N VAL A 434 30.42 -16.93 -9.97
CA VAL A 434 31.17 -16.49 -8.80
C VAL A 434 31.23 -17.69 -7.86
N GLN A 435 32.43 -18.11 -7.44
CA GLN A 435 32.55 -19.10 -6.36
C GLN A 435 31.65 -18.69 -5.19
N ALA A 436 31.01 -19.63 -4.52
CA ALA A 436 30.08 -19.36 -3.43
C ALA A 436 30.78 -18.57 -2.30
N ILE A 437 30.76 -17.25 -2.41
CA ILE A 437 31.29 -16.33 -1.40
C ILE A 437 30.23 -16.31 -0.31
N VAL A 438 30.61 -16.70 0.90
CA VAL A 438 29.77 -16.50 2.09
C VAL A 438 29.43 -15.00 2.16
N PRO A 439 28.16 -14.61 2.19
CA PRO A 439 27.79 -13.20 2.21
C PRO A 439 28.44 -12.50 3.42
N PRO A 440 29.01 -11.29 3.23
CA PRO A 440 29.52 -10.47 4.33
C PRO A 440 28.42 -10.18 5.36
N VAL A 441 28.82 -9.79 6.57
CA VAL A 441 27.86 -9.40 7.63
C VAL A 441 26.89 -8.35 7.09
N THR A 442 25.60 -8.66 7.15
CA THR A 442 24.54 -7.78 6.67
C THR A 442 24.24 -6.72 7.70
N LYS A 443 24.34 -5.45 7.31
CA LYS A 443 23.85 -4.32 8.11
C LYS A 443 22.42 -4.01 7.70
N THR A 444 21.47 -4.62 8.40
CA THR A 444 20.06 -4.25 8.27
C THR A 444 19.78 -3.08 9.22
N THR A 445 19.47 -1.90 8.68
CA THR A 445 19.16 -0.70 9.46
C THR A 445 17.70 -0.31 9.32
N VAL A 446 17.24 0.57 10.20
CA VAL A 446 15.92 1.21 10.06
C VAL A 446 15.93 2.08 8.81
N GLU A 447 14.90 1.96 7.97
CA GLU A 447 14.72 2.80 6.80
C GLU A 447 13.69 3.89 7.11
N GLU A 448 14.03 5.16 6.92
CA GLU A 448 13.05 6.24 6.83
C GLU A 448 12.54 6.30 5.39
N ILE A 449 11.23 6.20 5.22
CA ILE A 449 10.57 6.13 3.91
C ILE A 449 9.80 7.42 3.63
N THR A 450 9.70 7.77 2.35
CA THR A 450 8.88 8.92 1.94
C THR A 450 7.40 8.61 2.11
N GLU A 451 6.55 9.65 2.10
CA GLU A 451 5.11 9.47 2.15
C GLU A 451 4.61 8.63 0.96
N GLU A 452 5.17 8.80 -0.25
CA GLU A 452 4.82 7.98 -1.40
C GLU A 452 5.14 6.50 -1.16
N GLN A 453 6.35 6.21 -0.64
CA GLN A 453 6.76 4.85 -0.31
C GLN A 453 5.87 4.24 0.79
N TYR A 454 5.46 5.04 1.79
CA TYR A 454 4.52 4.63 2.84
C TYR A 454 3.18 4.17 2.27
N TYR A 455 2.61 4.92 1.32
CA TYR A 455 1.36 4.50 0.67
C TYR A 455 1.55 3.32 -0.29
N MET A 456 2.72 3.22 -0.94
CA MET A 456 3.04 2.06 -1.77
C MET A 456 3.05 0.76 -0.98
N VAL A 457 3.65 0.73 0.21
CA VAL A 457 3.75 -0.49 1.02
C VAL A 457 2.42 -0.88 1.69
N ARG A 458 1.53 0.09 1.97
CA ARG A 458 0.22 -0.13 2.63
C ARG A 458 -0.92 -0.58 1.74
N ARG A 459 -0.73 -0.75 0.43
CA ARG A 459 -1.84 -1.14 -0.47
C ARG A 459 -2.36 -2.56 -0.27
N TYR A 460 -1.72 -3.34 0.58
CA TYR A 460 -2.18 -4.65 1.00
C TYR A 460 -3.11 -4.47 2.22
N GLU A 461 -4.42 -4.55 1.98
CA GLU A 461 -5.45 -4.78 3.00
C GLU A 461 -5.71 -3.67 4.03
N ASN A 462 -6.65 -2.77 3.73
CA ASN A 462 -7.82 -2.47 4.59
C ASN A 462 -8.67 -1.35 3.99
N LYS A 463 -9.55 -1.70 3.02
CA LYS A 463 -10.68 -0.86 2.60
C LYS A 463 -11.98 -1.20 3.33
N ASN A 464 -11.92 -1.89 4.47
CA ASN A 464 -13.09 -2.35 5.21
C ASN A 464 -13.18 -1.76 6.63
N LEU A 465 -12.86 -0.49 6.81
CA LEU A 465 -13.31 0.24 7.99
C LEU A 465 -14.47 1.12 7.56
N HIS A 466 -15.68 0.68 7.90
CA HIS A 466 -16.87 1.52 7.74
C HIS A 466 -16.70 2.75 8.64
N PRO A 467 -17.13 3.95 8.17
CA PRO A 467 -17.08 5.12 9.02
C PRO A 467 -17.92 4.88 10.28
N PRO A 468 -17.57 5.52 11.42
CA PRO A 468 -18.33 5.36 12.64
C PRO A 468 -19.80 5.68 12.39
N PRO A 469 -20.74 4.95 13.04
CA PRO A 469 -22.16 5.18 12.87
C PRO A 469 -22.51 6.62 13.22
N ARG A 470 -23.37 7.25 12.41
CA ARG A 470 -23.78 8.64 12.68
C ARG A 470 -24.72 8.69 13.88
N PRO A 471 -24.62 9.72 14.75
CA PRO A 471 -25.57 9.91 15.82
C PRO A 471 -27.01 10.03 15.29
N PRO A 472 -28.01 9.53 16.03
CA PRO A 472 -29.41 9.78 15.70
C PRO A 472 -29.71 11.29 15.68
N LYS A 473 -30.60 11.73 14.79
CA LYS A 473 -31.03 13.15 14.74
C LYS A 473 -31.69 13.51 16.07
N LYS A 474 -31.29 14.63 16.69
CA LYS A 474 -31.97 15.11 17.90
C LYS A 474 -33.42 15.45 17.54
N PRO A 475 -34.43 15.03 18.33
CA PRO A 475 -35.79 15.50 18.14
C PRO A 475 -35.81 17.02 18.32
N THR A 476 -36.34 17.72 17.32
CA THR A 476 -36.66 19.16 17.38
C THR A 476 -37.79 19.45 18.35
#